data_AF-A0A946S2P0-F1
#
_entry.id   AF-A0A946S2P0-F1
#
_cell.length_a   1.000
_cell.length_b   1.000
_cell.length_c   1.000
_cell.angle_alpha   90.00
_cell.angle_beta   90.00
_cell.angle_gamma   90.00
#
_symmetry.space_group_name_H-M   'P 1'
#
loop_
_entity.id
_entity.type
_entity.pdbx_description
1 polymer ?
#
loop_
_entity_poly.entity_id
_entity_poly.type
_entity_poly.pdbx_seq_one_letter_code
_entity_poly.pdbx_strand_id
1 'polypeptide(L)'
;MGLFEKLKTGLARTRELTVGKLSNFFSGRKIDEDLLEELEEALLEADVGVDSVDQLIETVRERVKLDKSVSSTQIGEILRTELSTMMIGPDSLGANRLAKKPWVIILVGVNGSGKTTTAGKLAYKFAKEGKKTAIAAADTFRAAAIEQVEVWAKRSGARIIKQATGADPASVTFDAYQSVLAHEEDVLIVDTAGRLQDKHNLMQELSKITNVLKRFDPDLPNEVLLILDAITGQNGLSQAHGFTKAAGVTGLVVTKLDGSAKGGVIIPILRELKLPIEFIGIGESVNDIYPFEAKAYADALLTN
;
A
#
# COMPACT_ATOMS: atom_id res chain seq x y z
N MET A 1 -9.16 -17.45 -8.75
CA MET A 1 -9.58 -16.88 -7.44
C MET A 1 -9.77 -15.39 -7.63
N GLY A 2 -10.90 -14.83 -7.16
CA GLY A 2 -11.12 -13.38 -7.15
C GLY A 2 -10.32 -12.68 -6.04
N LEU A 3 -10.32 -11.34 -6.05
CA LEU A 3 -9.61 -10.51 -5.07
C LEU A 3 -10.01 -10.85 -3.63
N PHE A 4 -11.30 -11.02 -3.37
CA PHE A 4 -11.83 -11.38 -2.05
C PHE A 4 -11.23 -12.68 -1.49
N GLU A 5 -11.13 -13.75 -2.28
CA GLU A 5 -10.54 -15.02 -1.84
C GLU A 5 -9.04 -14.87 -1.52
N LYS A 6 -8.35 -14.04 -2.28
CA LYS A 6 -6.94 -13.74 -2.05
C LYS A 6 -6.75 -12.90 -0.79
N LEU A 7 -7.59 -11.90 -0.57
CA LEU A 7 -7.64 -11.11 0.68
C LEU A 7 -8.00 -12.00 1.87
N LYS A 8 -8.98 -12.88 1.76
CA LYS A 8 -9.35 -13.84 2.79
C LYS A 8 -8.15 -14.73 3.17
N THR A 9 -7.35 -15.14 2.19
CA THR A 9 -6.14 -15.92 2.45
C THR A 9 -5.04 -15.06 3.09
N GLY A 10 -4.76 -13.87 2.54
CA GLY A 10 -3.70 -12.98 3.03
C GLY A 10 -3.98 -12.42 4.43
N LEU A 11 -5.24 -12.11 4.74
CA LEU A 11 -5.62 -11.56 6.05
C LEU A 11 -5.94 -12.65 7.07
N ALA A 12 -5.72 -13.94 6.76
CA ALA A 12 -6.13 -15.05 7.62
C ALA A 12 -5.61 -14.92 9.05
N ARG A 13 -4.35 -14.49 9.23
CA ARG A 13 -3.76 -14.31 10.56
C ARG A 13 -4.36 -13.14 11.34
N THR A 14 -4.62 -12.01 10.67
CA THR A 14 -5.33 -10.89 11.28
C THR A 14 -6.75 -11.32 11.68
N ARG A 15 -7.41 -12.08 10.81
CA ARG A 15 -8.76 -12.59 11.01
C ARG A 15 -8.85 -13.60 12.15
N GLU A 16 -7.86 -14.46 12.31
CA GLU A 16 -7.81 -15.39 13.45
C GLU A 16 -7.77 -14.64 14.78
N LEU A 17 -7.04 -13.52 14.85
CA LEU A 17 -7.00 -12.68 16.06
C LEU A 17 -8.28 -11.85 16.25
N THR A 18 -8.80 -11.23 15.19
CA THR A 18 -10.03 -10.42 15.28
C THR A 18 -11.27 -11.31 15.40
N VAL A 19 -11.56 -12.07 14.36
CA VAL A 19 -12.76 -12.87 14.23
C VAL A 19 -12.75 -14.09 15.15
N GLY A 20 -11.59 -14.67 15.45
CA GLY A 20 -11.50 -15.77 16.41
C GLY A 20 -11.97 -15.36 17.81
N LYS A 21 -11.55 -14.18 18.28
CA LYS A 21 -12.03 -13.58 19.53
C LYS A 21 -13.50 -13.14 19.44
N LEU A 22 -13.92 -12.68 18.27
CA LEU A 22 -15.30 -12.30 17.97
C LEU A 22 -16.22 -13.48 17.60
N SER A 23 -15.78 -14.73 17.70
CA SER A 23 -16.63 -15.89 17.39
C SER A 23 -17.89 -15.92 18.28
N ASN A 24 -17.76 -15.46 19.53
CA ASN A 24 -18.88 -15.23 20.45
C ASN A 24 -19.74 -14.02 20.07
N PHE A 25 -19.16 -13.00 19.43
CA PHE A 25 -19.90 -11.87 18.88
C PHE A 25 -20.87 -12.35 17.79
N PHE A 26 -20.39 -13.19 16.87
CA PHE A 26 -21.19 -13.70 15.76
C PHE A 26 -22.12 -14.87 16.14
N SER A 27 -22.04 -15.42 17.37
CA SER A 27 -22.85 -16.56 17.82
C SER A 27 -24.28 -16.21 18.22
N GLY A 28 -24.67 -14.94 18.13
CA GLY A 28 -26.03 -14.49 18.48
C GLY A 28 -26.21 -14.17 19.96
N ARG A 29 -25.12 -14.03 20.72
CA ARG A 29 -25.14 -13.46 22.07
C ARG A 29 -25.75 -12.05 22.01
N LYS A 30 -26.47 -11.69 23.08
CA LYS A 30 -26.95 -10.32 23.28
C LYS A 30 -25.75 -9.37 23.32
N ILE A 31 -25.90 -8.22 22.67
CA ILE A 31 -24.87 -7.19 22.66
C ILE A 31 -24.97 -6.39 23.97
N ASP A 32 -24.09 -6.74 24.91
CA ASP A 32 -23.87 -6.09 26.20
C ASP A 32 -22.52 -5.34 26.21
N GLU A 33 -22.23 -4.58 27.27
CA GLU A 33 -20.96 -3.84 27.35
C GLU A 33 -19.74 -4.77 27.39
N ASP A 34 -19.84 -5.93 28.07
CA ASP A 34 -18.77 -6.95 28.07
C ASP A 34 -18.40 -7.37 26.64
N LEU A 35 -19.39 -7.59 25.78
CA LEU A 35 -19.16 -7.95 24.38
C LEU A 35 -18.56 -6.80 23.55
N LEU A 36 -18.90 -5.55 23.88
CA LEU A 36 -18.29 -4.38 23.24
C LEU A 36 -16.82 -4.21 23.65
N GLU A 37 -16.48 -4.48 24.91
CA GLU A 37 -15.09 -4.49 25.39
C GLU A 37 -14.28 -5.60 24.69
N GLU A 38 -14.83 -6.82 24.56
CA GLU A 38 -14.19 -7.90 23.79
C GLU A 38 -13.92 -7.49 22.32
N LEU A 39 -14.85 -6.74 21.71
CA LEU A 39 -14.70 -6.22 20.35
C LEU A 39 -13.65 -5.12 20.26
N GLU A 40 -13.62 -4.21 21.23
CA GLU A 40 -12.62 -3.15 21.32
C GLU A 40 -11.20 -3.73 21.39
N GLU A 41 -10.97 -4.67 22.30
CA GLU A 41 -9.68 -5.36 22.46
C GLU A 41 -9.24 -6.05 21.17
N ALA A 42 -10.16 -6.79 20.52
CA ALA A 42 -9.86 -7.51 19.28
C ALA A 42 -9.47 -6.56 18.13
N LEU A 43 -10.13 -5.42 18.00
CA LEU A 43 -9.81 -4.43 16.97
C LEU A 43 -8.48 -3.70 17.25
N LEU A 44 -8.19 -3.40 18.51
CA LEU A 44 -6.91 -2.79 18.92
C LEU A 44 -5.73 -3.71 18.62
N GLU A 45 -5.84 -5.00 18.94
CA GLU A 45 -4.78 -5.99 18.65
C GLU A 45 -4.51 -6.15 17.14
N ALA A 46 -5.51 -5.88 16.31
CA ALA A 46 -5.38 -5.89 14.86
C ALA A 46 -4.76 -4.62 14.26
N ASP A 47 -4.28 -3.70 15.10
CA ASP A 47 -3.71 -2.39 14.72
C ASP A 47 -4.75 -1.44 14.05
N VAL A 48 -6.05 -1.58 14.30
CA VAL A 48 -7.10 -0.65 13.79
C VAL A 48 -6.91 0.79 14.33
N GLY A 49 -6.27 0.92 15.49
CA GLY A 49 -5.92 2.20 16.12
C GLY A 49 -7.03 2.78 16.99
N VAL A 50 -6.65 3.36 18.13
CA VAL A 50 -7.54 3.79 19.22
C VAL A 50 -8.71 4.63 18.72
N ASP A 51 -8.42 5.76 18.07
CA ASP A 51 -9.47 6.67 17.59
C ASP A 51 -10.45 6.03 16.60
N SER A 52 -10.03 5.01 15.86
CA SER A 52 -10.90 4.31 14.90
C SER A 52 -11.75 3.27 15.61
N VAL A 53 -11.16 2.58 16.59
CA VAL A 53 -11.88 1.62 17.43
C VAL A 53 -12.94 2.34 18.27
N ASP A 54 -12.60 3.45 18.93
CA ASP A 54 -13.55 4.25 19.71
C ASP A 54 -14.77 4.66 18.87
N GLN A 55 -14.53 5.11 17.64
CA GLN A 55 -15.59 5.48 16.70
C GLN A 55 -16.47 4.27 16.33
N LEU A 56 -15.87 3.10 16.08
CA LEU A 56 -16.61 1.88 15.74
C LEU A 56 -17.47 1.42 16.92
N ILE A 57 -16.90 1.39 18.13
CA ILE A 57 -17.60 0.95 19.34
C ILE A 57 -18.76 1.89 19.66
N GLU A 58 -18.57 3.21 19.58
CA GLU A 58 -19.67 4.13 19.83
C GLU A 58 -20.78 4.01 18.78
N THR A 59 -20.44 3.79 17.51
CA THR A 59 -21.43 3.55 16.45
C THR A 59 -22.29 2.32 16.74
N VAL A 60 -21.66 1.22 17.19
CA VAL A 60 -22.39 0.01 17.60
C VAL A 60 -23.25 0.28 18.84
N ARG A 61 -22.70 0.97 19.85
CA ARG A 61 -23.39 1.30 21.09
C ARG A 61 -24.64 2.16 20.84
N GLU A 62 -24.54 3.18 19.99
CA GLU A 62 -25.68 4.01 19.58
C GLU A 62 -26.74 3.18 18.86
N ARG A 63 -26.33 2.28 17.96
CA ARG A 63 -27.27 1.41 17.24
C ARG A 63 -28.07 0.50 18.18
N VAL A 64 -27.39 -0.13 19.15
CA VAL A 64 -28.04 -1.02 20.13
C VAL A 64 -28.95 -0.24 21.09
N LYS A 65 -28.60 1.01 21.43
CA LYS A 65 -29.47 1.90 22.22
C LYS A 65 -30.77 2.23 21.48
N LEU A 66 -30.70 2.48 20.17
CA LEU A 66 -31.85 2.80 19.32
C LEU A 66 -32.73 1.58 19.05
N ASP A 67 -32.13 0.41 18.82
CA ASP A 67 -32.83 -0.83 18.54
C ASP A 67 -32.21 -2.00 19.32
N LYS A 68 -32.86 -2.37 20.43
CA LYS A 68 -32.45 -3.49 21.28
C LYS A 68 -32.63 -4.86 20.63
N SER A 69 -33.29 -4.94 19.46
CA SER A 69 -33.51 -6.17 18.71
C SER A 69 -32.47 -6.45 17.62
N VAL A 70 -31.50 -5.54 17.46
CA VAL A 70 -30.40 -5.70 16.50
C VAL A 70 -29.63 -6.99 16.77
N SER A 71 -29.45 -7.79 15.71
CA SER A 71 -28.71 -9.03 15.75
C SER A 71 -27.21 -8.82 15.59
N SER A 72 -26.43 -9.80 16.04
CA SER A 72 -24.97 -9.84 15.80
C SER A 72 -24.60 -9.77 14.32
N THR A 73 -25.41 -10.38 13.45
CA THR A 73 -25.22 -10.33 11.99
C THR A 73 -25.36 -8.90 11.49
N GLN A 74 -26.38 -8.16 11.94
CA GLN A 74 -26.59 -6.77 11.57
C GLN A 74 -25.45 -5.86 12.06
N ILE A 75 -24.92 -6.09 13.27
CA ILE A 75 -23.74 -5.34 13.70
C ILE A 75 -22.51 -5.70 12.87
N GLY A 76 -22.32 -6.97 12.50
CA GLY A 76 -21.26 -7.35 11.57
C GLY A 76 -21.31 -6.58 10.25
N GLU A 77 -22.51 -6.37 9.70
CA GLU A 77 -22.73 -5.55 8.50
C GLU A 77 -22.43 -4.07 8.73
N ILE A 78 -22.83 -3.53 9.90
CA ILE A 78 -22.53 -2.14 10.28
C ILE A 78 -21.02 -1.94 10.39
N LEU A 79 -20.31 -2.82 11.10
CA LEU A 79 -18.85 -2.75 11.24
C LEU A 79 -18.15 -2.82 9.88
N ARG A 80 -18.58 -3.73 8.97
CA ARG A 80 -18.01 -3.78 7.60
C ARG A 80 -18.25 -2.48 6.84
N THR A 81 -19.44 -1.90 6.96
CA THR A 81 -19.81 -0.65 6.30
C THR A 81 -18.97 0.52 6.82
N GLU A 82 -18.84 0.63 8.14
CA GLU A 82 -18.04 1.68 8.78
C GLU A 82 -16.55 1.53 8.45
N LEU A 83 -15.99 0.33 8.57
CA LEU A 83 -14.59 0.07 8.20
C LEU A 83 -14.34 0.37 6.73
N SER A 84 -15.23 -0.06 5.83
CA SER A 84 -15.13 0.26 4.41
C SER A 84 -15.12 1.77 4.20
N THR A 85 -15.99 2.52 4.91
CA THR A 85 -16.09 3.98 4.81
C THR A 85 -14.83 4.67 5.32
N MET A 86 -14.28 4.21 6.45
CA MET A 86 -13.00 4.71 6.98
C MET A 86 -11.82 4.45 6.03
N MET A 87 -11.95 3.43 5.16
CA MET A 87 -10.95 3.08 4.16
C MET A 87 -11.16 3.74 2.79
N ILE A 88 -12.20 4.55 2.62
CA ILE A 88 -12.36 5.38 1.41
C ILE A 88 -11.38 6.54 1.52
N GLY A 89 -10.25 6.41 0.83
CA GLY A 89 -9.30 7.50 0.64
C GLY A 89 -9.81 8.58 -0.34
N PRO A 90 -9.06 9.67 -0.52
CA PRO A 90 -9.33 10.62 -1.61
C PRO A 90 -9.28 9.90 -2.96
N ASP A 91 -9.87 10.51 -3.99
CA ASP A 91 -9.89 9.93 -5.33
C ASP A 91 -8.48 9.55 -5.78
N SER A 92 -8.26 8.27 -6.07
CA SER A 92 -7.05 7.83 -6.78
C SER A 92 -6.99 8.50 -8.14
N LEU A 93 -5.81 8.52 -8.76
CA LEU A 93 -5.65 8.96 -10.16
C LEU A 93 -6.51 8.14 -11.17
N GLY A 94 -7.13 7.05 -10.71
CA GLY A 94 -8.26 6.40 -11.39
C GLY A 94 -7.91 5.83 -12.77
N ALA A 95 -8.90 5.78 -13.66
CA ALA A 95 -8.79 5.21 -15.01
C ALA A 95 -7.92 6.06 -15.99
N ASN A 96 -7.51 7.28 -15.60
CA ASN A 96 -6.77 8.20 -16.46
C ASN A 96 -5.24 8.08 -16.38
N ARG A 97 -4.70 7.15 -15.59
CA ARG A 97 -3.25 6.96 -15.37
C ARG A 97 -2.42 6.82 -16.64
N LEU A 98 -3.02 6.35 -17.73
CA LEU A 98 -2.34 6.10 -19.00
C LEU A 98 -2.75 7.06 -20.12
N ALA A 99 -3.44 8.17 -19.81
CA ALA A 99 -3.82 9.16 -20.80
C ALA A 99 -2.60 9.88 -21.42
N LYS A 100 -1.49 9.96 -20.68
CA LYS A 100 -0.22 10.56 -21.11
C LYS A 100 0.90 9.54 -20.92
N LYS A 101 1.66 9.26 -21.98
CA LYS A 101 2.78 8.31 -21.98
C LYS A 101 4.13 9.05 -22.05
N PRO A 102 5.18 8.52 -21.40
CA PRO A 102 5.15 7.38 -20.49
C PRO A 102 4.49 7.75 -19.17
N TRP A 103 3.80 6.81 -18.55
CA TRP A 103 3.33 6.96 -17.17
C TRP A 103 4.50 6.66 -16.21
N VAL A 104 4.94 7.68 -15.47
CA VAL A 104 6.13 7.64 -14.62
C VAL A 104 5.75 7.44 -13.16
N ILE A 105 6.15 6.31 -12.60
CA ILE A 105 5.91 5.90 -11.21
C ILE A 105 7.24 5.86 -10.46
N ILE A 106 7.33 6.57 -9.33
CA ILE A 106 8.50 6.52 -8.44
C ILE A 106 8.12 5.78 -7.17
N LEU A 107 8.88 4.74 -6.82
CA LEU A 107 8.67 3.98 -5.58
C LEU A 107 9.60 4.50 -4.49
N VAL A 108 9.02 4.99 -3.41
CA VAL A 108 9.76 5.50 -2.24
C VAL A 108 9.38 4.73 -0.98
N GLY A 109 10.21 4.83 0.05
CA GLY A 109 9.99 4.16 1.32
C GLY A 109 11.25 3.49 1.84
N VAL A 110 11.10 2.81 2.97
CA VAL A 110 12.23 2.37 3.79
C VAL A 110 12.86 1.10 3.23
N ASN A 111 14.11 0.81 3.59
CA ASN A 111 14.70 -0.48 3.25
C ASN A 111 13.89 -1.62 3.87
N GLY A 112 13.69 -2.70 3.11
CA GLY A 112 12.90 -3.86 3.55
C GLY A 112 11.37 -3.71 3.41
N SER A 113 10.84 -2.54 3.07
CA SER A 113 9.40 -2.32 2.82
C SER A 113 8.86 -3.03 1.58
N GLY A 114 9.74 -3.50 0.69
CA GLY A 114 9.35 -4.22 -0.54
C GLY A 114 9.29 -3.36 -1.80
N LYS A 115 10.00 -2.22 -1.87
CA LYS A 115 10.09 -1.37 -3.07
C LYS A 115 10.46 -2.13 -4.35
N THR A 116 11.63 -2.77 -4.38
CA THR A 116 12.12 -3.53 -5.54
C THR A 116 11.18 -4.67 -5.94
N THR A 117 10.61 -5.38 -4.95
CA THR A 117 9.59 -6.40 -5.20
C THR A 117 8.33 -5.81 -5.82
N THR A 118 7.88 -4.66 -5.32
CA THR A 118 6.71 -3.93 -5.86
C THR A 118 6.98 -3.46 -7.28
N ALA A 119 8.17 -2.93 -7.58
CA ALA A 119 8.56 -2.56 -8.94
C ALA A 119 8.42 -3.73 -9.92
N GLY A 120 8.93 -4.90 -9.53
CA GLY A 120 8.82 -6.12 -10.33
C GLY A 120 7.39 -6.61 -10.54
N LYS A 121 6.56 -6.58 -9.48
CA LYS A 121 5.16 -6.98 -9.57
C LYS A 121 4.33 -6.02 -10.43
N LEU A 122 4.53 -4.71 -10.27
CA LEU A 122 3.88 -3.68 -11.11
C LEU A 122 4.31 -3.83 -12.57
N ALA A 123 5.61 -4.01 -12.82
CA ALA A 123 6.12 -4.23 -14.18
C ALA A 123 5.48 -5.46 -14.84
N TYR A 124 5.38 -6.57 -14.11
CA TYR A 124 4.72 -7.77 -14.61
C TYR A 124 3.22 -7.57 -14.84
N LYS A 125 2.53 -6.86 -13.94
CA LYS A 125 1.11 -6.51 -14.08
C LYS A 125 0.87 -5.71 -15.36
N PHE A 126 1.66 -4.65 -15.60
CA PHE A 126 1.53 -3.83 -16.80
C PHE A 126 1.92 -4.59 -18.07
N ALA A 127 2.96 -5.44 -18.01
CA ALA A 127 3.31 -6.31 -19.14
C ALA A 127 2.16 -7.28 -19.50
N LYS A 128 1.47 -7.85 -18.50
CA LYS A 128 0.26 -8.67 -18.72
C LYS A 128 -0.90 -7.89 -19.34
N GLU A 129 -0.98 -6.59 -19.07
CA GLU A 129 -1.95 -5.68 -19.68
C GLU A 129 -1.49 -5.17 -21.06
N GLY A 130 -0.42 -5.76 -21.62
CA GLY A 130 0.12 -5.44 -22.95
C GLY A 130 0.94 -4.15 -23.01
N LYS A 131 1.38 -3.62 -21.86
CA LYS A 131 2.15 -2.37 -21.78
C LYS A 131 3.65 -2.62 -21.86
N LYS A 132 4.34 -1.84 -22.70
CA LYS A 132 5.80 -1.78 -22.72
C LYS A 132 6.30 -1.06 -21.46
N THR A 133 7.00 -1.77 -20.60
CA THR A 133 7.42 -1.25 -19.29
C THR A 133 8.94 -1.27 -19.16
N ALA A 134 9.48 -0.22 -18.56
CA ALA A 134 10.87 -0.19 -18.11
C ALA A 134 10.98 0.07 -16.61
N ILE A 135 12.05 -0.44 -16.02
CA ILE A 135 12.43 -0.21 -14.62
C ILE A 135 13.79 0.51 -14.59
N ALA A 136 13.83 1.67 -13.94
CA ALA A 136 15.06 2.37 -13.61
C ALA A 136 15.58 1.94 -12.24
N ALA A 137 16.80 1.40 -12.19
CA ALA A 137 17.47 0.99 -10.96
C ALA A 137 18.17 2.19 -10.31
N ALA A 138 17.40 3.05 -9.64
CA ALA A 138 17.90 4.26 -8.98
C ALA A 138 18.36 4.03 -7.51
N ASP A 139 18.19 2.83 -6.92
CA ASP A 139 18.93 2.39 -5.72
C ASP A 139 20.38 2.03 -6.09
N THR A 140 21.15 3.04 -6.48
CA THR A 140 22.51 2.88 -7.03
C THR A 140 23.55 2.50 -5.98
N PHE A 141 23.23 2.65 -4.69
CA PHE A 141 24.15 2.37 -3.59
C PHE A 141 24.26 0.87 -3.30
N ARG A 142 23.22 0.10 -3.60
CA ARG A 142 23.15 -1.32 -3.27
C ARG A 142 23.28 -2.14 -4.56
N ALA A 143 24.48 -2.68 -4.80
CA ALA A 143 24.70 -3.60 -5.93
C ALA A 143 23.67 -4.75 -5.97
N ALA A 144 23.38 -5.34 -4.81
CA ALA A 144 22.35 -6.37 -4.68
C ALA A 144 20.92 -5.89 -5.02
N ALA A 145 20.61 -4.60 -4.87
CA ALA A 145 19.31 -4.06 -5.28
C ALA A 145 19.21 -4.02 -6.81
N ILE A 146 20.29 -3.61 -7.50
CA ILE A 146 20.36 -3.63 -8.97
C ILE A 146 20.19 -5.06 -9.50
N GLU A 147 20.91 -6.03 -8.93
CA GLU A 147 20.75 -7.46 -9.28
C GLU A 147 19.33 -7.97 -9.03
N GLN A 148 18.69 -7.54 -7.93
CA GLN A 148 17.31 -7.90 -7.63
C GLN A 148 16.34 -7.31 -8.66
N VAL A 149 16.54 -6.05 -9.09
CA VAL A 149 15.77 -5.43 -10.18
C VAL A 149 15.94 -6.22 -11.47
N GLU A 150 17.14 -6.69 -11.80
CA GLU A 150 17.38 -7.50 -13.02
C GLU A 150 16.59 -8.80 -13.03
N VAL A 151 16.55 -9.49 -11.89
CA VAL A 151 15.75 -10.72 -11.75
C VAL A 151 14.27 -10.43 -11.97
N TRP A 152 13.75 -9.33 -11.42
CA TRP A 152 12.36 -8.91 -11.61
C TRP A 152 12.07 -8.43 -13.03
N ALA A 153 12.98 -7.68 -13.65
CA ALA A 153 12.88 -7.24 -15.04
C ALA A 153 12.82 -8.45 -15.98
N LYS A 154 13.71 -9.44 -15.79
CA LYS A 154 13.69 -10.70 -16.56
C LYS A 154 12.38 -11.48 -16.38
N ARG A 155 11.82 -11.51 -15.17
CA ARG A 155 10.53 -12.18 -14.88
C ARG A 155 9.33 -11.46 -15.49
N SER A 156 9.39 -10.13 -15.57
CA SER A 156 8.31 -9.28 -16.11
C SER A 156 8.42 -9.04 -17.61
N GLY A 157 9.58 -9.28 -18.23
CA GLY A 157 9.87 -8.87 -19.59
C GLY A 157 10.11 -7.36 -19.72
N ALA A 158 10.21 -6.63 -18.60
CA ALA A 158 10.48 -5.21 -18.60
C ALA A 158 11.94 -4.92 -18.95
N ARG A 159 12.18 -3.80 -19.62
CA ARG A 159 13.54 -3.33 -19.88
C ARG A 159 14.14 -2.76 -18.61
N ILE A 160 15.41 -3.02 -18.35
CA ILE A 160 16.14 -2.42 -17.22
C ILE A 160 17.00 -1.27 -17.71
N ILE A 161 16.97 -0.16 -16.96
CA ILE A 161 17.84 1.00 -17.17
C ILE A 161 18.63 1.21 -15.88
N LYS A 162 19.96 1.16 -15.99
CA LYS A 162 20.87 1.25 -14.86
C LYS A 162 22.17 1.93 -15.27
N GLN A 163 22.86 2.50 -14.30
CA GLN A 163 24.24 2.98 -14.44
C GLN A 163 25.16 2.17 -13.51
N ALA A 164 26.42 2.60 -13.38
CA ALA A 164 27.36 1.99 -12.45
C ALA A 164 26.91 2.17 -10.98
N THR A 165 27.32 1.24 -10.11
CA THR A 165 27.12 1.36 -8.65
C THR A 165 27.69 2.69 -8.14
N GLY A 166 26.94 3.39 -7.31
CA GLY A 166 27.30 4.71 -6.79
C GLY A 166 26.99 5.89 -7.73
N ALA A 167 26.39 5.64 -8.89
CA ALA A 167 25.90 6.71 -9.76
C ALA A 167 24.83 7.58 -9.06
N ASP A 168 24.68 8.82 -9.51
CA ASP A 168 23.65 9.73 -9.00
C ASP A 168 22.24 9.24 -9.39
N PRO A 169 21.35 8.91 -8.42
CA PRO A 169 20.02 8.38 -8.71
C PRO A 169 19.14 9.28 -9.59
N ALA A 170 19.29 10.60 -9.45
CA ALA A 170 18.58 11.56 -10.31
C ALA A 170 19.09 11.51 -11.76
N SER A 171 20.39 11.30 -11.97
CA SER A 171 20.96 11.10 -13.31
C SER A 171 20.46 9.79 -13.95
N VAL A 172 20.39 8.69 -13.19
CA VAL A 172 19.78 7.43 -13.66
C VAL A 172 18.32 7.65 -14.08
N THR A 173 17.57 8.41 -13.27
CA THR A 173 16.15 8.71 -13.55
C THR A 173 15.98 9.57 -14.80
N PHE A 174 16.84 10.57 -14.99
CA PHE A 174 16.85 11.44 -16.18
C PHE A 174 17.11 10.65 -17.45
N ASP A 175 18.15 9.80 -17.45
CA ASP A 175 18.49 8.95 -18.59
C ASP A 175 17.39 7.92 -18.86
N ALA A 176 16.79 7.36 -17.81
CA ALA A 176 15.68 6.45 -17.95
C ALA A 176 14.48 7.11 -18.63
N TYR A 177 14.12 8.32 -18.22
CA TYR A 177 13.03 9.06 -18.83
C TYR A 177 13.26 9.35 -20.32
N GLN A 178 14.46 9.80 -20.70
CA GLN A 178 14.79 10.00 -22.12
C GLN A 178 14.76 8.68 -22.91
N SER A 179 15.28 7.61 -22.32
CA SER A 179 15.33 6.30 -22.94
C SER A 179 13.94 5.73 -23.17
N VAL A 180 12.99 5.87 -22.23
CA VAL A 180 11.61 5.39 -22.40
C VAL A 180 10.86 6.18 -23.47
N LEU A 181 11.13 7.49 -23.60
CA LEU A 181 10.60 8.31 -24.69
C LEU A 181 11.09 7.82 -26.06
N ALA A 182 12.39 7.57 -26.18
CA ALA A 182 13.00 7.10 -27.43
C ALA A 182 12.53 5.70 -27.86
N HIS A 183 12.10 4.86 -26.91
CA HIS A 183 11.62 3.50 -27.16
C HIS A 183 10.08 3.40 -27.16
N GLU A 184 9.38 4.53 -27.02
CA GLU A 184 7.92 4.62 -26.95
C GLU A 184 7.33 3.64 -25.93
N GLU A 185 7.94 3.58 -24.73
CA GLU A 185 7.45 2.76 -23.65
C GLU A 185 6.24 3.41 -22.96
N ASP A 186 5.33 2.58 -22.48
CA ASP A 186 4.07 3.03 -21.87
C ASP A 186 4.26 3.43 -20.41
N VAL A 187 5.17 2.75 -19.70
CA VAL A 187 5.35 2.88 -18.25
C VAL A 187 6.83 2.90 -17.88
N LEU A 188 7.22 3.83 -17.02
CA LEU A 188 8.53 3.87 -16.36
C LEU A 188 8.34 3.74 -14.85
N ILE A 189 8.96 2.73 -14.26
CA ILE A 189 8.99 2.52 -12.81
C ILE A 189 10.40 2.83 -12.29
N VAL A 190 10.53 3.72 -11.31
CA VAL A 190 11.81 4.12 -10.71
C VAL A 190 11.92 3.51 -9.31
N ASP A 191 12.86 2.58 -9.11
CA ASP A 191 13.15 1.98 -7.80
C ASP A 191 14.23 2.79 -7.09
N THR A 192 13.91 3.41 -5.94
CA THR A 192 14.83 4.32 -5.22
C THR A 192 15.47 3.66 -3.99
N ALA A 193 16.50 4.31 -3.43
CA ALA A 193 17.04 3.94 -2.13
C ALA A 193 16.03 4.20 -0.98
N GLY A 194 16.24 3.58 0.18
CA GLY A 194 15.40 3.72 1.38
C GLY A 194 16.16 3.78 2.71
N ARG A 195 17.40 4.28 2.69
CA ARG A 195 18.33 4.30 3.83
C ARG A 195 17.97 5.35 4.90
N LEU A 196 17.04 5.01 5.79
CA LEU A 196 16.55 5.92 6.83
C LEU A 196 17.57 6.33 7.89
N GLN A 197 18.65 5.59 8.08
CA GLN A 197 19.73 5.97 9.00
C GLN A 197 20.39 7.31 8.63
N ASP A 198 20.26 7.72 7.37
CA ASP A 198 20.73 9.00 6.84
C ASP A 198 19.55 9.79 6.26
N LYS A 199 18.59 10.14 7.14
CA LYS A 199 17.31 10.75 6.75
C LYS A 199 17.49 11.98 5.87
N HIS A 200 18.40 12.88 6.25
CA HIS A 200 18.55 14.16 5.56
C HIS A 200 19.03 13.97 4.12
N ASN A 201 20.06 13.16 3.90
CA ASN A 201 20.58 12.93 2.55
C ASN A 201 19.60 12.12 1.70
N LEU A 202 18.90 11.14 2.28
CA LEU A 202 17.85 10.41 1.58
C LEU A 202 16.73 11.34 1.10
N MET A 203 16.23 12.24 1.95
CA MET A 203 15.16 13.15 1.56
C MET A 203 15.59 14.10 0.44
N GLN A 204 16.83 14.63 0.49
CA GLN A 204 17.37 15.46 -0.60
C GLN A 204 17.51 14.70 -1.91
N GLU A 205 17.98 13.45 -1.85
CA GLU A 205 18.08 12.58 -3.02
C GLU A 205 16.71 12.34 -3.67
N LEU A 206 15.69 12.05 -2.87
CA LEU A 206 14.32 11.87 -3.36
C LEU A 206 13.74 13.15 -3.97
N SER A 207 13.93 14.32 -3.35
CA SER A 207 13.54 15.60 -3.95
C SER A 207 14.28 15.86 -5.26
N LYS A 208 15.55 15.49 -5.36
CA LYS A 208 16.33 15.65 -6.60
C LYS A 208 15.81 14.75 -7.72
N ILE A 209 15.46 13.50 -7.40
CA ILE A 209 14.86 12.55 -8.35
C ILE A 209 13.54 13.11 -8.92
N THR A 210 12.65 13.64 -8.08
CA THR A 210 11.37 14.19 -8.57
C THR A 210 11.57 15.47 -9.37
N ASN A 211 12.45 16.37 -8.90
CA ASN A 211 12.73 17.64 -9.57
C ASN A 211 13.40 17.46 -10.95
N VAL A 212 14.17 16.39 -11.16
CA VAL A 212 14.81 16.15 -12.45
C VAL A 212 13.78 15.88 -13.55
N LEU A 213 12.68 15.20 -13.21
CA LEU A 213 11.59 14.90 -14.15
C LEU A 213 10.76 16.15 -14.46
N LYS A 214 10.57 17.03 -13.46
CA LYS A 214 9.87 18.33 -13.63
C LYS A 214 10.51 19.25 -14.66
N ARG A 215 11.79 19.03 -15.00
CA ARG A 215 12.49 19.79 -16.05
C ARG A 215 12.04 19.41 -17.46
N PHE A 216 11.54 18.19 -17.65
CA PHE A 216 10.95 17.76 -18.92
C PHE A 216 9.49 18.19 -19.01
N ASP A 217 8.76 18.04 -17.90
CA ASP A 217 7.35 18.33 -17.81
C ASP A 217 6.97 18.63 -16.35
N PRO A 218 6.41 19.81 -16.04
CA PRO A 218 6.01 20.18 -14.68
C PRO A 218 5.06 19.20 -13.99
N ASP A 219 4.29 18.44 -14.76
CA ASP A 219 3.31 17.46 -14.24
C ASP A 219 3.95 16.11 -13.86
N LEU A 220 5.27 15.94 -14.05
CA LEU A 220 5.99 14.71 -13.68
C LEU A 220 6.59 14.77 -12.27
N PRO A 221 6.80 13.60 -11.62
CA PRO A 221 6.29 12.27 -12.00
C PRO A 221 4.76 12.19 -11.88
N ASN A 222 4.13 11.25 -12.60
CA ASN A 222 2.69 11.06 -12.52
C ASN A 222 2.27 10.48 -11.16
N GLU A 223 3.06 9.54 -10.63
CA GLU A 223 2.83 8.95 -9.32
C GLU A 223 4.13 8.84 -8.52
N VAL A 224 4.02 9.15 -7.23
CA VAL A 224 5.04 8.84 -6.23
C VAL A 224 4.38 7.94 -5.19
N LEU A 225 4.71 6.66 -5.24
CA LEU A 225 4.11 5.64 -4.39
C LEU A 225 4.99 5.34 -3.18
N LEU A 226 4.45 5.60 -1.99
CA LEU A 226 5.11 5.24 -0.74
C LEU A 226 4.78 3.80 -0.37
N ILE A 227 5.82 2.97 -0.28
CA ILE A 227 5.70 1.56 0.11
C ILE A 227 5.79 1.44 1.63
N LEU A 228 4.73 0.91 2.23
CA LEU A 228 4.60 0.65 3.66
C LEU A 228 4.49 -0.85 3.95
N ASP A 229 5.16 -1.29 5.00
CA ASP A 229 5.15 -2.67 5.45
C ASP A 229 4.11 -2.87 6.55
N ALA A 230 3.10 -3.70 6.31
CA ALA A 230 2.03 -3.98 7.28
C ALA A 230 2.56 -4.61 8.59
N ILE A 231 3.70 -5.29 8.57
CA ILE A 231 4.31 -5.87 9.78
C ILE A 231 4.78 -4.76 10.73
N THR A 232 5.24 -3.62 10.18
CA THR A 232 5.69 -2.49 11.01
C THR A 232 4.55 -1.81 11.75
N GLY A 233 3.31 -2.07 11.36
CA GLY A 233 2.13 -1.50 12.01
C GLY A 233 2.18 0.03 11.99
N GLN A 234 1.71 0.63 13.08
CA GLN A 234 1.72 2.09 13.25
C GLN A 234 3.14 2.68 13.31
N ASN A 235 4.20 1.89 13.57
CA ASN A 235 5.56 2.43 13.61
C ASN A 235 6.03 2.96 12.25
N GLY A 236 5.50 2.40 11.15
CA GLY A 236 5.78 2.87 9.79
C GLY A 236 5.26 4.29 9.51
N LEU A 237 4.23 4.75 10.24
CA LEU A 237 3.59 6.06 10.03
C LEU A 237 4.51 7.24 10.37
N SER A 238 5.30 7.09 11.44
CA SER A 238 6.26 8.11 11.85
C SER A 238 7.28 8.44 10.76
N GLN A 239 7.57 7.48 9.88
CA GLN A 239 8.57 7.61 8.81
C GLN A 239 7.93 8.12 7.52
N ALA A 240 6.65 7.80 7.29
CA ALA A 240 5.90 8.16 6.09
C ALA A 240 5.88 9.68 5.82
N HIS A 241 5.69 10.49 6.86
CA HIS A 241 5.66 11.96 6.75
C HIS A 241 6.90 12.57 6.09
N GLY A 242 8.09 12.03 6.40
CA GLY A 242 9.33 12.48 5.79
C GLY A 242 9.32 12.27 4.28
N PHE A 243 8.91 11.08 3.84
CA PHE A 243 8.79 10.75 2.42
C PHE A 243 7.73 11.60 1.72
N THR A 244 6.55 11.76 2.33
CA THR A 244 5.46 12.58 1.77
C THR A 244 5.93 13.99 1.49
N LYS A 245 6.63 14.62 2.45
CA LYS A 245 7.14 15.98 2.28
C LYS A 245 8.29 16.09 1.28
N ALA A 246 9.21 15.14 1.25
CA ALA A 246 10.41 15.21 0.42
C ALA A 246 10.18 14.86 -1.04
N ALA A 247 9.42 13.79 -1.29
CA ALA A 247 9.20 13.25 -2.63
C ALA A 247 7.87 13.72 -3.25
N GLY A 248 6.95 14.26 -2.47
CA GLY A 248 5.60 14.60 -2.95
C GLY A 248 4.78 13.35 -3.23
N VAL A 249 4.65 12.47 -2.22
CA VAL A 249 3.91 11.20 -2.33
C VAL A 249 2.46 11.46 -2.73
N THR A 250 1.99 10.72 -3.74
CA THR A 250 0.63 10.83 -4.30
C THR A 250 -0.26 9.65 -3.92
N GLY A 251 0.34 8.51 -3.55
CA GLY A 251 -0.39 7.30 -3.21
C GLY A 251 0.45 6.31 -2.39
N LEU A 252 -0.22 5.30 -1.86
CA LEU A 252 0.37 4.31 -0.95
C LEU A 252 0.31 2.91 -1.54
N VAL A 253 1.29 2.09 -1.17
CA VAL A 253 1.24 0.64 -1.38
C VAL A 253 1.53 -0.05 -0.06
N VAL A 254 0.62 -0.91 0.39
CA VAL A 254 0.78 -1.66 1.63
C VAL A 254 1.18 -3.10 1.33
N THR A 255 2.33 -3.55 1.80
CA THR A 255 2.89 -4.88 1.51
C THR A 255 2.89 -5.78 2.74
N LYS A 256 3.20 -7.08 2.53
CA LYS A 256 3.36 -8.11 3.57
C LYS A 256 2.12 -8.30 4.45
N LEU A 257 0.95 -8.07 3.88
CA LEU A 257 -0.33 -8.29 4.55
C LEU A 257 -0.56 -9.79 4.86
N ASP A 258 -0.01 -10.68 4.03
CA ASP A 258 -0.10 -12.14 4.12
C ASP A 258 0.58 -12.75 5.36
N GLY A 259 1.64 -12.13 5.87
CA GLY A 259 2.33 -12.59 7.08
C GLY A 259 1.86 -11.90 8.36
N SER A 260 0.98 -10.90 8.24
CA SER A 260 0.70 -9.95 9.31
C SER A 260 -0.59 -10.25 10.06
N ALA A 261 -0.53 -10.10 11.37
CA ALA A 261 -1.69 -10.08 12.25
C ALA A 261 -2.27 -8.65 12.41
N LYS A 262 -1.66 -7.67 11.73
CA LYS A 262 -1.87 -6.23 11.86
C LYS A 262 -2.59 -5.64 10.64
N GLY A 263 -3.50 -6.38 10.02
CA GLY A 263 -4.23 -5.92 8.83
C GLY A 263 -5.07 -4.66 9.06
N GLY A 264 -5.45 -4.35 10.30
CA GLY A 264 -6.15 -3.12 10.66
C GLY A 264 -5.33 -1.84 10.45
N VAL A 265 -3.99 -1.95 10.32
CA VAL A 265 -3.07 -0.80 10.15
C VAL A 265 -3.40 0.09 8.96
N ILE A 266 -4.13 -0.42 7.95
CA ILE A 266 -4.57 0.38 6.80
C ILE A 266 -5.39 1.61 7.24
N ILE A 267 -6.22 1.48 8.27
CA ILE A 267 -7.12 2.54 8.73
C ILE A 267 -6.34 3.72 9.33
N PRO A 268 -5.44 3.53 10.32
CA PRO A 268 -4.64 4.64 10.83
C PRO A 268 -3.69 5.20 9.76
N ILE A 269 -3.20 4.37 8.81
CA ILE A 269 -2.42 4.86 7.66
C ILE A 269 -3.21 5.87 6.83
N LEU A 270 -4.45 5.53 6.45
CA LEU A 270 -5.30 6.40 5.65
C LEU A 270 -5.70 7.67 6.39
N ARG A 271 -6.07 7.54 7.68
CA ARG A 271 -6.46 8.67 8.53
C ARG A 271 -5.33 9.69 8.69
N GLU A 272 -4.12 9.20 8.92
CA GLU A 272 -2.95 10.04 9.18
C GLU A 272 -2.41 10.68 7.90
N LEU A 273 -2.17 9.88 6.85
CA LEU A 273 -1.50 10.36 5.65
C LEU A 273 -2.45 11.05 4.68
N LYS A 274 -3.76 10.76 4.74
CA LYS A 274 -4.78 11.32 3.84
C LYS A 274 -4.43 11.14 2.36
N LEU A 275 -3.83 9.99 2.03
CA LEU A 275 -3.42 9.59 0.69
C LEU A 275 -4.16 8.30 0.29
N PRO A 276 -4.48 8.11 -0.99
CA PRO A 276 -5.14 6.88 -1.43
C PRO A 276 -4.17 5.69 -1.32
N ILE A 277 -4.68 4.52 -0.93
CA ILE A 277 -3.96 3.27 -1.16
C ILE A 277 -4.26 2.82 -2.57
N GLU A 278 -3.21 2.71 -3.38
CA GLU A 278 -3.33 2.33 -4.78
C GLU A 278 -3.23 0.83 -4.97
N PHE A 279 -2.32 0.20 -4.21
CA PHE A 279 -2.09 -1.23 -4.30
C PHE A 279 -1.86 -1.87 -2.93
N ILE A 280 -2.15 -3.16 -2.87
CA ILE A 280 -1.83 -4.02 -1.73
C ILE A 280 -1.05 -5.26 -2.20
N GLY A 281 -0.05 -5.63 -1.42
CA GLY A 281 0.75 -6.84 -1.61
C GLY A 281 0.40 -7.90 -0.57
N ILE A 282 -0.10 -9.04 -1.03
CA ILE A 282 -0.63 -10.13 -0.21
C ILE A 282 0.05 -11.47 -0.51
N GLY A 283 1.37 -11.46 -0.67
CA GLY A 283 2.15 -12.65 -0.97
C GLY A 283 3.49 -12.35 -1.65
N GLU A 284 4.26 -13.40 -1.95
CA GLU A 284 5.58 -13.29 -2.59
C GLU A 284 5.54 -13.49 -4.11
N SER A 285 4.46 -14.06 -4.65
CA SER A 285 4.35 -14.30 -6.10
C SER A 285 4.31 -13.00 -6.88
N VAL A 286 4.76 -13.05 -8.13
CA VAL A 286 4.69 -11.92 -9.06
C VAL A 286 3.26 -11.42 -9.28
N ASN A 287 2.27 -12.29 -9.09
CA ASN A 287 0.84 -11.96 -9.22
C ASN A 287 0.23 -11.41 -7.91
N ASP A 288 0.97 -11.40 -6.80
CA ASP A 288 0.43 -11.02 -5.49
C ASP A 288 0.53 -9.51 -5.25
N ILE A 289 0.04 -8.72 -6.22
CA ILE A 289 -0.23 -7.29 -6.09
C ILE A 289 -1.60 -7.00 -6.70
N TYR A 290 -2.43 -6.27 -5.97
CA TYR A 290 -3.81 -6.00 -6.38
C TYR A 290 -4.15 -4.54 -6.15
N PRO A 291 -5.01 -3.94 -6.99
CA PRO A 291 -5.64 -2.67 -6.66
C PRO A 291 -6.34 -2.77 -5.31
N PHE A 292 -6.32 -1.69 -4.53
CA PHE A 292 -7.02 -1.65 -3.25
C PHE A 292 -8.52 -1.44 -3.46
N GLU A 293 -9.33 -2.27 -2.82
CA GLU A 293 -10.78 -2.16 -2.81
C GLU A 293 -11.26 -2.17 -1.35
N ALA A 294 -11.65 -0.99 -0.83
CA ALA A 294 -12.01 -0.79 0.58
C ALA A 294 -13.09 -1.78 1.06
N LYS A 295 -14.14 -1.98 0.25
CA LYS A 295 -15.22 -2.92 0.56
C LYS A 295 -14.71 -4.36 0.64
N ALA A 296 -13.97 -4.82 -0.37
CA ALA A 296 -13.44 -6.18 -0.39
C ALA A 296 -12.47 -6.42 0.78
N TYR A 297 -11.71 -5.39 1.19
CA TYR A 297 -10.81 -5.45 2.34
C TYR A 297 -11.57 -5.53 3.67
N ALA A 298 -12.57 -4.67 3.88
CA ALA A 298 -13.43 -4.70 5.07
C ALA A 298 -14.16 -6.03 5.21
N ASP A 299 -14.72 -6.54 4.11
CA ASP A 299 -15.38 -7.83 4.07
C ASP A 299 -14.40 -8.95 4.45
N ALA A 300 -13.19 -8.95 3.89
CA ALA A 300 -12.19 -9.99 4.17
C ALA A 300 -11.66 -9.95 5.61
N LEU A 301 -11.59 -8.76 6.24
CA LEU A 301 -11.12 -8.59 7.62
C LEU A 301 -12.11 -9.16 8.65
N LEU A 302 -13.42 -9.10 8.36
CA LEU A 302 -14.51 -9.48 9.28
C LEU A 302 -15.30 -10.73 8.83
N THR A 303 -14.84 -11.47 7.82
CA THR A 303 -15.49 -12.72 7.39
C THR A 303 -15.08 -13.87 8.30
N ASN A 304 -15.95 -14.86 8.56
CA ASN A 304 -15.53 -16.12 9.20
C ASN A 304 -14.68 -16.98 8.23
#